data_AF-A0A1J3H697-F1
#
_entry.id   AF-A0A1J3H697-F1
#
_cell.length_a   1.000
_cell.length_b   1.000
_cell.length_c   1.000
_cell.angle_alpha   90.00
_cell.angle_beta   90.00
_cell.angle_gamma   90.00
#
_symmetry.space_group_name_H-M   'P 1'
#
loop_
_entity.id
_entity.type
_entity.pdbx_description
1 polymer ?
#
loop_
_entity_poly.entity_id
_entity_poly.type
_entity_poly.pdbx_seq_one_letter_code
_entity_poly.pdbx_strand_id
1 'polypeptide(L)'
;MASMSTAFAKTTPFLSQPLTKSHKSDSITTSISFPSNSKSRSLRSSRVRAGLIEPDGGKLVELVVPEPRRREKKHEAADFPRVKLTAIDLQWMHVLSEGWASPLRGFMRESEFLQTLHFNLLRLDDGSVVNMSVPIVLAIDDEQKALIGESKRVALVDSDDNPIAILSDIEIYKHPKEERIARTWGTTAPGLPHVEEAITNAGNWLIGGDLEVLEPVKYNDGLDRF
;
A
#
# COMPACT_ATOMS: atom_id res chain seq x y z
N MET A 1 13.55 0.03 -73.87
CA MET A 1 12.35 0.89 -73.87
C MET A 1 11.99 1.18 -72.42
N ALA A 2 11.88 2.48 -72.08
CA ALA A 2 11.15 3.18 -71.00
C ALA A 2 10.62 2.38 -69.76
N SER A 3 10.59 2.88 -68.51
CA SER A 3 10.68 4.23 -67.95
C SER A 3 10.94 4.17 -66.43
N MET A 4 11.35 5.31 -65.86
CA MET A 4 11.75 5.56 -64.47
C MET A 4 10.58 5.77 -63.48
N SER A 5 10.85 5.67 -62.17
CA SER A 5 10.63 6.76 -61.20
C SER A 5 11.21 6.45 -59.81
N THR A 6 12.06 7.35 -59.31
CA THR A 6 12.67 7.39 -57.96
C THR A 6 12.13 8.60 -57.20
N ALA A 7 11.72 8.45 -55.94
CA ALA A 7 11.35 9.56 -55.06
C ALA A 7 12.38 9.72 -53.92
N PHE A 8 13.03 10.89 -53.87
CA PHE A 8 13.94 11.34 -52.82
C PHE A 8 13.19 12.25 -51.82
N ALA A 9 13.33 11.96 -50.53
CA ALA A 9 12.89 12.85 -49.45
C ALA A 9 13.93 13.96 -49.21
N LYS A 10 13.48 15.22 -49.16
CA LYS A 10 14.34 16.39 -48.88
C LYS A 10 14.14 16.87 -47.45
N THR A 11 15.27 16.99 -46.75
CA THR A 11 15.49 17.67 -45.47
C THR A 11 15.38 19.19 -45.64
N THR A 12 14.62 19.87 -44.78
CA THR A 12 14.51 21.33 -44.72
C THR A 12 15.42 21.91 -43.62
N PRO A 13 16.25 22.94 -43.90
CA PRO A 13 17.09 23.58 -42.90
C PRO A 13 16.38 24.76 -42.21
N PHE A 14 16.69 24.94 -40.93
CA PHE A 14 16.36 26.12 -40.11
C PHE A 14 17.19 27.33 -40.56
N LEU A 15 16.55 28.49 -40.74
CA LEU A 15 17.24 29.76 -40.98
C LEU A 15 16.58 30.87 -40.14
N SER A 16 17.34 31.46 -39.22
CA SER A 16 16.99 32.62 -38.41
C SER A 16 17.30 33.93 -39.15
N GLN A 17 16.37 34.89 -39.16
CA GLN A 17 16.65 36.28 -39.56
C GLN A 17 16.12 37.28 -38.52
N PRO A 18 16.84 38.39 -38.26
CA PRO A 18 16.49 39.38 -37.25
C PRO A 18 15.55 40.46 -37.81
N LEU A 19 14.58 40.92 -37.02
CA LEU A 19 13.68 42.01 -37.40
C LEU A 19 13.83 43.21 -36.48
N THR A 20 14.22 44.31 -37.11
CA THR A 20 14.43 45.67 -36.63
C THR A 20 13.14 46.37 -36.22
N LYS A 21 13.20 47.15 -35.13
CA LYS A 21 12.13 48.04 -34.66
C LYS A 21 11.81 49.12 -35.70
N SER A 22 10.52 49.39 -35.92
CA SER A 22 10.04 50.66 -36.46
C SER A 22 8.75 51.06 -35.76
N HIS A 23 8.76 52.25 -35.16
CA HIS A 23 7.63 52.91 -34.54
C HIS A 23 6.69 53.47 -35.61
N LYS A 24 5.40 53.10 -35.56
CA LYS A 24 4.31 53.97 -36.01
C LYS A 24 3.15 53.86 -35.03
N SER A 25 2.79 55.02 -34.49
CA SER A 25 1.70 55.31 -33.57
C SER A 25 0.42 55.54 -34.37
N ASP A 26 -0.61 54.73 -34.14
CA ASP A 26 -2.00 55.11 -34.38
C ASP A 26 -2.81 54.78 -33.12
N SER A 27 -3.22 55.85 -32.45
CA SER A 27 -3.99 55.83 -31.20
C SER A 27 -5.46 55.59 -31.50
N ILE A 28 -5.95 54.38 -31.18
CA ILE A 28 -7.38 54.11 -31.02
C ILE A 28 -7.65 54.03 -29.53
N THR A 29 -8.26 55.07 -28.97
CA THR A 29 -8.69 55.12 -27.58
C THR A 29 -10.01 54.36 -27.44
N THR A 30 -9.94 53.08 -27.11
CA THR A 30 -11.10 52.31 -26.60
C THR A 30 -11.02 52.26 -25.08
N SER A 31 -11.94 52.94 -24.40
CA SER A 31 -12.09 52.84 -22.95
C SER A 31 -12.67 51.47 -22.60
N ILE A 32 -11.79 50.52 -22.25
CA ILE A 32 -12.17 49.23 -21.70
C ILE A 32 -12.45 49.42 -20.20
N SER A 33 -13.72 49.40 -19.84
CA SER A 33 -14.16 49.33 -18.44
C SER A 33 -14.09 47.87 -17.98
N PHE A 34 -13.18 47.58 -17.04
CA PHE A 34 -13.15 46.28 -16.36
C PHE A 34 -14.14 46.29 -15.20
N PRO A 35 -15.10 45.35 -15.13
CA PRO A 35 -15.87 45.16 -13.91
C PRO A 35 -14.91 44.66 -12.83
N SER A 36 -14.66 45.52 -11.84
CA SER A 36 -14.03 45.15 -10.56
C SER A 36 -14.99 44.23 -9.81
N ASN A 37 -15.05 42.97 -10.21
CA ASN A 37 -15.63 41.93 -9.37
C ASN A 37 -14.49 41.31 -8.58
N SER A 38 -14.18 41.91 -7.42
CA SER A 38 -13.33 41.30 -6.41
C SER A 38 -14.06 40.09 -5.85
N LYS A 39 -13.97 38.96 -6.58
CA LYS A 39 -14.16 37.66 -5.96
C LYS A 39 -13.04 37.55 -4.94
N SER A 40 -13.37 37.89 -3.69
CA SER A 40 -12.60 37.52 -2.52
C SER A 40 -12.21 36.07 -2.71
N ARG A 41 -10.94 35.83 -3.06
CA ARG A 41 -10.33 34.53 -2.83
C ARG A 41 -10.38 34.41 -1.32
N SER A 42 -11.44 33.77 -0.83
CA SER A 42 -11.47 33.22 0.51
C SER A 42 -10.22 32.35 0.59
N LEU A 43 -9.14 32.93 1.11
CA LEU A 43 -8.04 32.20 1.66
C LEU A 43 -8.74 31.24 2.60
N ARG A 44 -8.71 29.93 2.26
CA ARG A 44 -9.18 28.90 3.17
C ARG A 44 -8.41 29.17 4.45
N SER A 45 -9.08 29.80 5.41
CA SER A 45 -8.57 29.98 6.74
C SER A 45 -8.25 28.56 7.18
N SER A 46 -6.96 28.25 7.25
CA SER A 46 -6.51 27.05 7.92
C SER A 46 -6.98 27.23 9.35
N ARG A 47 -8.15 26.66 9.65
CA ARG A 47 -8.65 26.59 11.02
C ARG A 47 -7.58 25.83 11.78
N VAL A 48 -6.77 26.56 12.54
CA VAL A 48 -5.82 25.96 13.47
C VAL A 48 -6.67 25.22 14.49
N ARG A 49 -6.74 23.90 14.34
CA ARG A 49 -7.35 23.02 15.34
C ARG A 49 -6.25 22.69 16.34
N ALA A 50 -6.49 22.95 17.62
CA ALA A 50 -5.60 22.55 18.71
C ALA A 50 -5.81 21.06 19.05
N GLY A 51 -5.68 20.17 18.05
CA GLY A 51 -5.85 18.73 18.18
C GLY A 51 -4.59 17.97 17.79
N LEU A 52 -4.50 16.71 18.23
CA LEU A 52 -3.49 15.78 17.71
C LEU A 52 -3.69 15.59 16.19
N ILE A 53 -2.61 15.20 15.49
CA ILE A 53 -2.70 14.85 14.07
C ILE A 53 -3.67 13.68 13.88
N GLU A 54 -4.50 13.76 12.84
CA GLU A 54 -5.40 12.67 12.49
C GLU A 54 -4.59 11.51 11.88
N PRO A 55 -4.90 10.24 12.21
CA PRO A 55 -4.30 9.09 11.54
C PRO A 55 -4.58 9.10 10.03
N ASP A 56 -3.74 8.40 9.27
CA ASP A 56 -3.96 8.18 7.84
C ASP A 56 -5.34 7.53 7.59
N GLY A 57 -6.10 8.06 6.62
CA GLY A 57 -7.51 7.68 6.40
C GLY A 57 -8.52 8.29 7.38
N GLY A 58 -8.07 9.16 8.30
CA GLY A 58 -8.91 9.95 9.20
C GLY A 58 -9.32 9.26 10.50
N LYS A 59 -8.97 7.99 10.70
CA LYS A 59 -9.23 7.23 11.94
C LYS A 59 -8.23 6.09 12.11
N LEU A 60 -7.91 5.76 13.36
CA LEU A 60 -7.12 4.57 13.69
C LEU A 60 -7.96 3.32 13.41
N VAL A 61 -7.35 2.34 12.74
CA VAL A 61 -7.96 1.04 12.43
C VAL A 61 -7.35 -0.01 13.33
N GLU A 62 -7.94 -0.23 14.49
CA GLU A 62 -7.59 -1.34 15.38
C GLU A 62 -8.27 -2.63 14.91
N LEU A 63 -7.54 -3.73 14.95
CA LEU A 63 -8.00 -5.03 14.44
C LEU A 63 -8.21 -6.06 15.57
N VAL A 64 -8.09 -5.63 16.82
CA VAL A 64 -8.38 -6.48 17.98
C VAL A 64 -9.88 -6.60 18.20
N VAL A 65 -10.35 -7.85 18.35
CA VAL A 65 -11.75 -8.16 18.61
C VAL A 65 -12.15 -7.62 20.00
N PRO A 66 -13.29 -6.91 20.11
CA PRO A 66 -13.81 -6.46 21.39
C PRO A 66 -14.07 -7.63 22.35
N GLU A 67 -13.75 -7.44 23.63
CA GLU A 67 -13.82 -8.46 24.67
C GLU A 67 -15.10 -9.33 24.65
N PRO A 68 -16.32 -8.78 24.50
CA PRO A 68 -17.55 -9.58 24.52
C PRO A 68 -17.65 -10.62 23.40
N ARG A 69 -16.95 -10.42 22.26
CA ARG A 69 -16.98 -11.31 21.09
C ARG A 69 -15.82 -12.29 21.02
N ARG A 70 -14.78 -12.13 21.85
CA ARG A 70 -13.56 -12.95 21.78
C ARG A 70 -13.82 -14.45 21.94
N ARG A 71 -14.68 -14.83 22.89
CA ARG A 71 -15.01 -16.24 23.15
C ARG A 71 -15.70 -16.90 21.95
N GLU A 72 -16.62 -16.18 21.32
CA GLU A 72 -17.32 -16.65 20.10
C GLU A 72 -16.31 -16.83 18.96
N LYS A 73 -15.49 -15.81 18.71
CA LYS A 73 -14.45 -15.86 17.67
C LYS A 73 -13.41 -16.95 17.90
N LYS A 74 -13.00 -17.20 19.15
CA LYS A 74 -12.07 -18.28 19.50
C LYS A 74 -12.65 -19.67 19.20
N HIS A 75 -13.96 -19.85 19.42
CA HIS A 75 -14.65 -21.08 19.02
C HIS A 75 -14.76 -21.20 17.50
N GLU A 76 -15.08 -20.12 16.81
CA GLU A 76 -15.14 -20.07 15.34
C GLU A 76 -13.78 -20.45 14.70
N ALA A 77 -12.68 -19.92 15.25
CA ALA A 77 -11.33 -20.18 14.77
C ALA A 77 -10.92 -21.66 14.84
N ALA A 78 -11.53 -22.46 15.71
CA ALA A 78 -11.20 -23.88 15.86
C ALA A 78 -11.56 -24.72 14.61
N ASP A 79 -12.57 -24.28 13.85
CA ASP A 79 -13.10 -24.98 12.68
C ASP A 79 -12.38 -24.62 11.37
N PHE A 80 -11.50 -23.62 11.40
CA PHE A 80 -10.81 -23.15 10.19
C PHE A 80 -9.49 -23.86 9.93
N PRO A 81 -9.06 -23.96 8.65
CA PRO A 81 -7.69 -24.31 8.31
C PRO A 81 -6.71 -23.39 9.04
N ARG A 82 -5.60 -23.96 9.51
CA ARG A 82 -4.65 -23.26 10.37
C ARG A 82 -3.42 -22.85 9.58
N VAL A 83 -2.96 -21.62 9.80
CA VAL A 83 -1.66 -21.11 9.33
C VAL A 83 -0.83 -20.76 10.54
N LYS A 84 0.32 -21.42 10.68
CA LYS A 84 1.24 -21.21 11.79
C LYS A 84 2.09 -19.97 11.55
N LEU A 85 2.09 -19.06 12.51
CA LEU A 85 2.87 -17.83 12.43
C LEU A 85 4.31 -18.07 12.91
N THR A 86 5.27 -17.49 12.20
CA THR A 86 6.63 -17.33 12.71
C THR A 86 6.68 -16.19 13.72
N ALA A 87 7.82 -16.03 14.41
CA ALA A 87 8.03 -14.90 15.33
C ALA A 87 7.91 -13.53 14.61
N ILE A 88 8.41 -13.43 13.36
CA ILE A 88 8.31 -12.21 12.55
C ILE A 88 6.85 -11.97 12.12
N ASP A 89 6.11 -13.02 11.74
CA ASP A 89 4.71 -12.87 11.37
C ASP A 89 3.85 -12.43 12.56
N LEU A 90 4.13 -12.94 13.76
CA LEU A 90 3.50 -12.49 15.01
C LEU A 90 3.75 -11.00 15.27
N GLN A 91 4.97 -10.53 15.04
CA GLN A 91 5.32 -9.10 15.17
C GLN A 91 4.57 -8.24 14.14
N TRP A 92 4.45 -8.69 12.89
CA TRP A 92 3.65 -7.98 11.88
C TRP A 92 2.16 -7.99 12.21
N MET A 93 1.63 -9.10 12.71
CA MET A 93 0.26 -9.18 13.21
C MET A 93 0.05 -8.19 14.35
N HIS A 94 1.02 -8.04 15.26
CA HIS A 94 0.97 -7.06 16.35
C HIS A 94 0.91 -5.62 15.80
N VAL A 95 1.79 -5.27 14.85
CA VAL A 95 1.78 -3.96 14.15
C VAL A 95 0.42 -3.66 13.54
N LEU A 96 -0.18 -4.65 12.86
CA LEU A 96 -1.51 -4.53 12.26
C LEU A 96 -2.60 -4.38 13.35
N SER A 97 -2.51 -5.15 14.43
CA SER A 97 -3.54 -5.22 15.47
C SER A 97 -3.81 -3.87 16.16
N GLU A 98 -2.75 -3.10 16.39
CA GLU A 98 -2.80 -1.79 17.06
C GLU A 98 -2.99 -0.62 16.08
N GLY A 99 -3.12 -0.91 14.78
CA GLY A 99 -3.41 0.11 13.77
C GLY A 99 -2.21 0.96 13.36
N TRP A 100 -0.97 0.53 13.62
CA TRP A 100 0.24 1.23 13.16
C TRP A 100 0.30 1.40 11.64
N ALA A 101 -0.27 0.46 10.92
CA ALA A 101 -0.37 0.48 9.45
C ALA A 101 -1.74 0.93 8.96
N SER A 102 -2.48 1.72 9.76
CA SER A 102 -3.76 2.31 9.33
C SER A 102 -3.59 3.01 7.97
N PRO A 103 -4.49 2.79 6.99
CA PRO A 103 -5.81 2.18 7.13
C PRO A 103 -5.90 0.70 6.72
N LEU A 104 -4.78 -0.06 6.69
CA LEU A 104 -4.83 -1.49 6.37
C LEU A 104 -5.75 -2.26 7.32
N ARG A 105 -6.46 -3.24 6.76
CA ARG A 105 -7.43 -4.07 7.49
C ARG A 105 -6.92 -5.47 7.80
N GLY A 106 -5.68 -5.77 7.43
CA GLY A 106 -5.00 -7.05 7.64
C GLY A 106 -3.76 -7.16 6.76
N PHE A 107 -3.31 -8.39 6.51
CA PHE A 107 -2.20 -8.64 5.60
C PHE A 107 -2.59 -8.25 4.17
N MET A 108 -1.65 -7.63 3.45
CA MET A 108 -1.92 -7.01 2.16
C MET A 108 -2.45 -8.01 1.13
N ARG A 109 -3.54 -7.64 0.47
CA ARG A 109 -4.01 -8.27 -0.78
C ARG A 109 -3.09 -7.94 -1.94
N GLU A 110 -3.25 -8.60 -3.08
CA GLU A 110 -2.35 -8.41 -4.23
C GLU A 110 -2.32 -6.94 -4.68
N SER A 111 -3.48 -6.27 -4.71
CA SER A 111 -3.58 -4.87 -5.11
C SER A 111 -2.84 -3.90 -4.17
N GLU A 112 -2.87 -4.16 -2.86
CA GLU A 112 -2.20 -3.36 -1.83
C GLU A 112 -0.68 -3.62 -1.86
N PHE A 113 -0.30 -4.89 -2.03
CA PHE A 113 1.09 -5.31 -2.20
C PHE A 113 1.74 -4.64 -3.42
N LEU A 114 1.09 -4.69 -4.59
CA LEU A 114 1.60 -4.07 -5.81
C LEU A 114 1.71 -2.55 -5.68
N GLN A 115 0.71 -1.89 -5.09
CA GLN A 115 0.78 -0.44 -4.86
C GLN A 115 1.92 -0.05 -3.92
N THR A 116 2.08 -0.78 -2.82
CA THR A 116 3.19 -0.61 -1.88
C THR A 116 4.52 -0.76 -2.61
N LEU A 117 4.68 -1.82 -3.40
CA LEU A 117 5.94 -2.17 -4.03
C LEU A 117 6.35 -1.23 -5.18
N HIS A 118 5.38 -0.69 -5.92
CA HIS A 118 5.66 0.18 -7.07
C HIS A 118 5.58 1.68 -6.76
N PHE A 119 4.76 2.07 -5.79
CA PHE A 119 4.41 3.48 -5.57
C PHE A 119 4.66 3.97 -4.15
N ASN A 120 5.02 3.08 -3.21
CA ASN A 120 5.22 3.42 -1.80
C ASN A 120 3.99 4.11 -1.16
N LEU A 121 2.79 3.75 -1.62
CA LEU A 121 1.53 4.31 -1.16
C LEU A 121 0.38 3.30 -1.27
N LEU A 122 -0.74 3.62 -0.63
CA LEU A 122 -2.04 3.00 -0.88
C LEU A 122 -3.04 4.06 -1.31
N ARG A 123 -3.88 3.72 -2.29
CA ARG A 123 -5.02 4.54 -2.71
C ARG A 123 -6.28 4.10 -1.98
N LEU A 124 -6.95 5.04 -1.33
CA LEU A 124 -8.20 4.80 -0.59
C LEU A 124 -9.43 4.91 -1.51
N ASP A 125 -10.58 4.46 -1.01
CA ASP A 125 -11.86 4.46 -1.74
C ASP A 125 -12.32 5.86 -2.17
N ASP A 126 -12.00 6.89 -1.37
CA ASP A 126 -12.29 8.29 -1.68
C ASP A 126 -11.31 8.90 -2.71
N GLY A 127 -10.34 8.11 -3.18
CA GLY A 127 -9.32 8.49 -4.13
C GLY A 127 -8.12 9.22 -3.54
N SER A 128 -8.10 9.46 -2.22
CA SER A 128 -6.91 9.94 -1.52
C SER A 128 -5.81 8.88 -1.47
N VAL A 129 -4.60 9.30 -1.11
CA VAL A 129 -3.43 8.42 -1.01
C VAL A 129 -2.76 8.58 0.34
N VAL A 130 -2.26 7.48 0.87
CA VAL A 130 -1.52 7.42 2.14
C VAL A 130 -0.18 6.75 1.92
N ASN A 131 0.83 7.05 2.75
CA ASN A 131 2.15 6.44 2.59
C ASN A 131 2.12 4.98 3.04
N MET A 132 2.71 4.09 2.23
CA MET A 132 2.89 2.68 2.57
C MET A 132 4.04 2.13 1.74
N SER A 133 5.23 2.08 2.31
CA SER A 133 6.47 1.80 1.57
C SER A 133 7.03 0.40 1.79
N VAL A 134 6.50 -0.35 2.77
CA VAL A 134 7.00 -1.67 3.14
C VAL A 134 5.86 -2.69 3.05
N PRO A 135 6.04 -3.81 2.31
CA PRO A 135 5.04 -4.87 2.23
C PRO A 135 4.79 -5.55 3.58
N ILE A 136 3.55 -5.50 4.07
CA ILE A 136 3.08 -6.22 5.27
C ILE A 136 2.25 -7.43 4.79
N VAL A 137 2.91 -8.57 4.63
CA VAL A 137 2.36 -9.76 3.98
C VAL A 137 2.64 -11.01 4.80
N LEU A 138 1.78 -12.01 4.68
CA LEU A 138 1.97 -13.34 5.27
C LEU A 138 2.30 -14.34 4.15
N ALA A 139 3.39 -15.08 4.28
CA ALA A 139 3.81 -16.07 3.29
C ALA A 139 3.35 -17.48 3.70
N ILE A 140 2.90 -18.26 2.72
CA ILE A 140 2.50 -19.66 2.91
C ILE A 140 3.13 -20.55 1.83
N ASP A 141 3.43 -21.80 2.19
CA ASP A 141 3.97 -22.78 1.26
C ASP A 141 2.88 -23.45 0.40
N ASP A 142 3.30 -24.29 -0.53
CA ASP A 142 2.41 -25.00 -1.44
C ASP A 142 1.50 -26.01 -0.72
N GLU A 143 1.96 -26.60 0.39
CA GLU A 143 1.20 -27.57 1.19
C GLU A 143 0.09 -26.87 1.98
N GLN A 144 0.41 -25.77 2.65
CA GLN A 144 -0.54 -24.89 3.35
C GLN A 144 -1.59 -24.35 2.40
N LYS A 145 -1.19 -23.89 1.20
CA LYS A 145 -2.15 -23.44 0.18
C LYS A 145 -3.11 -24.57 -0.20
N ALA A 146 -2.61 -25.80 -0.38
CA ALA A 146 -3.46 -26.94 -0.70
C ALA A 146 -4.40 -27.31 0.46
N LEU A 147 -3.94 -27.22 1.71
CA LEU A 147 -4.76 -27.45 2.91
C LEU A 147 -5.87 -26.41 3.09
N ILE A 148 -5.60 -25.15 2.76
CA ILE A 148 -6.60 -24.07 2.79
C ILE A 148 -7.69 -24.33 1.74
N GLY A 149 -7.30 -24.81 0.56
CA GLY A 149 -8.22 -25.18 -0.52
C GLY A 149 -9.11 -24.01 -0.93
N GLU A 150 -10.43 -24.21 -0.84
CA GLU A 150 -11.45 -23.20 -1.17
C GLU A 150 -11.99 -22.45 0.05
N SER A 151 -11.38 -22.64 1.23
CA SER A 151 -11.80 -21.91 2.42
C SER A 151 -11.62 -20.40 2.21
N LYS A 152 -12.58 -19.61 2.72
CA LYS A 152 -12.49 -18.15 2.72
C LYS A 152 -11.90 -17.58 4.00
N ARG A 153 -11.67 -18.44 5.01
CA ARG A 153 -11.19 -18.05 6.33
C ARG A 153 -10.11 -19.03 6.78
N VAL A 154 -9.12 -18.50 7.48
CA VAL A 154 -8.08 -19.28 8.15
C VAL A 154 -7.89 -18.78 9.56
N ALA A 155 -7.54 -19.69 10.46
CA ALA A 155 -7.07 -19.34 11.79
C ALA A 155 -5.56 -19.18 11.77
N LEU A 156 -5.07 -18.05 12.29
CA LEU A 156 -3.66 -17.85 12.53
C LEU A 156 -3.33 -18.38 13.92
N VAL A 157 -2.33 -19.25 14.01
CA VAL A 157 -1.94 -19.92 15.26
C VAL A 157 -0.50 -19.61 15.65
N ASP A 158 -0.24 -19.59 16.96
CA ASP A 158 1.10 -19.41 17.53
C ASP A 158 1.96 -20.69 17.43
N SER A 159 3.14 -20.67 18.08
CA SER A 159 4.05 -21.81 18.16
C SER A 159 3.44 -23.04 18.85
N ASP A 160 2.48 -22.84 19.74
CA ASP A 160 1.82 -23.85 20.57
C ASP A 160 0.45 -24.28 19.98
N ASP A 161 0.19 -23.89 18.72
CA ASP A 161 -1.05 -24.14 17.97
C ASP A 161 -2.31 -23.53 18.59
N ASN A 162 -2.16 -22.49 19.43
CA ASN A 162 -3.29 -21.71 19.93
C ASN A 162 -3.77 -20.71 18.87
N PRO A 163 -5.09 -20.60 18.61
CA PRO A 163 -5.61 -19.57 17.73
C PRO A 163 -5.45 -18.20 18.36
N ILE A 164 -4.80 -17.29 17.62
CA ILE A 164 -4.52 -15.91 18.05
C ILE A 164 -5.20 -14.87 17.15
N ALA A 165 -5.51 -15.21 15.90
CA ALA A 165 -6.25 -14.35 14.99
C ALA A 165 -7.03 -15.16 13.94
N ILE A 166 -7.97 -14.51 13.27
CA ILE A 166 -8.68 -15.03 12.10
C ILE A 166 -8.37 -14.11 10.93
N LEU A 167 -8.04 -14.69 9.79
CA LEU A 167 -7.92 -13.98 8.52
C LEU A 167 -9.11 -14.38 7.64
N SER A 168 -9.94 -13.40 7.29
CA SER A 168 -11.19 -13.56 6.55
C SER A 168 -11.11 -13.00 5.14
N ASP A 169 -12.03 -13.47 4.28
CA ASP A 169 -12.13 -13.10 2.88
C ASP A 169 -10.79 -13.23 2.16
N ILE A 170 -10.08 -14.32 2.40
CA ILE A 170 -8.68 -14.47 2.01
C ILE A 170 -8.47 -14.42 0.49
N GLU A 171 -7.30 -13.96 0.10
CA GLU A 171 -6.80 -13.96 -1.27
C GLU A 171 -5.37 -14.49 -1.27
N ILE A 172 -5.12 -15.56 -2.05
CA ILE A 172 -3.81 -16.18 -2.17
C ILE A 172 -3.23 -15.86 -3.54
N TYR A 173 -2.08 -15.19 -3.56
CA TYR A 173 -1.38 -14.74 -4.77
C TYR A 173 0.11 -15.13 -4.73
N LYS A 174 0.81 -14.97 -5.84
CA LYS A 174 2.22 -15.39 -5.94
C LYS A 174 3.11 -14.49 -5.08
N HIS A 175 4.19 -15.07 -4.56
CA HIS A 175 5.25 -14.33 -3.86
C HIS A 175 6.44 -14.11 -4.81
N PRO A 176 6.53 -12.97 -5.54
CA PRO A 176 7.65 -12.68 -6.41
C PRO A 176 8.87 -12.22 -5.58
N LYS A 177 9.54 -13.16 -4.90
CA LYS A 177 10.59 -12.88 -3.90
C LYS A 177 11.69 -11.97 -4.42
N GLU A 178 12.30 -12.29 -5.57
CA GLU A 178 13.39 -11.50 -6.14
C GLU A 178 12.97 -10.06 -6.43
N GLU A 179 11.80 -9.87 -7.06
CA GLU A 179 11.26 -8.53 -7.34
C GLU A 179 10.93 -7.77 -6.06
N ARG A 180 10.31 -8.44 -5.08
CA ARG A 180 10.00 -7.87 -3.77
C ARG A 180 11.27 -7.34 -3.11
N ILE A 181 12.32 -8.17 -3.06
CA ILE A 181 13.60 -7.83 -2.45
C ILE A 181 14.24 -6.65 -3.19
N ALA A 182 14.33 -6.73 -4.53
CA ALA A 182 14.94 -5.69 -5.36
C ALA A 182 14.27 -4.32 -5.16
N ARG A 183 12.95 -4.28 -5.08
CA ARG A 183 12.19 -3.01 -4.99
C ARG A 183 12.15 -2.43 -3.57
N THR A 184 12.11 -3.27 -2.54
CA THR A 184 12.11 -2.79 -1.15
C THR A 184 13.51 -2.43 -0.65
N TRP A 185 14.55 -3.21 -1.00
CA TRP A 185 15.93 -2.97 -0.53
C TRP A 185 16.82 -2.24 -1.55
N GLY A 186 16.41 -2.14 -2.81
CA GLY A 186 17.25 -1.60 -3.88
C GLY A 186 18.41 -2.52 -4.29
N THR A 187 18.43 -3.76 -3.82
CA THR A 187 19.46 -4.77 -4.11
C THR A 187 18.89 -6.18 -3.88
N THR A 188 19.44 -7.19 -4.55
CA THR A 188 19.16 -8.62 -4.33
C THR A 188 20.39 -9.38 -3.81
N ALA A 189 21.37 -8.64 -3.27
CA ALA A 189 22.58 -9.23 -2.72
C ALA A 189 22.26 -10.19 -1.56
N PRO A 190 22.95 -11.34 -1.47
CA PRO A 190 22.79 -12.26 -0.35
C PRO A 190 23.31 -11.63 0.96
N GLY A 191 22.85 -12.14 2.09
CA GLY A 191 23.31 -11.70 3.42
C GLY A 191 22.57 -10.48 4.00
N LEU A 192 21.46 -10.06 3.37
CA LEU A 192 20.52 -9.12 3.97
C LEU A 192 19.76 -9.81 5.11
N PRO A 193 19.97 -9.47 6.40
CA PRO A 193 19.50 -10.30 7.52
C PRO A 193 18.00 -10.61 7.47
N HIS A 194 17.18 -9.58 7.25
CA HIS A 194 15.72 -9.75 7.17
C HIS A 194 15.27 -10.58 5.95
N VAL A 195 15.97 -10.45 4.83
CA VAL A 195 15.63 -11.20 3.60
C VAL A 195 15.96 -12.67 3.78
N GLU A 196 17.11 -13.00 4.36
CA GLU A 196 17.52 -14.38 4.64
C GLU A 196 16.56 -15.06 5.62
N GLU A 197 16.15 -14.34 6.67
CA GLU A 197 15.27 -14.87 7.71
C GLU A 197 13.81 -15.00 7.28
N ALA A 198 13.24 -13.97 6.65
CA ALA A 198 11.79 -13.87 6.43
C ALA A 198 11.31 -14.06 4.98
N ILE A 199 12.20 -14.01 3.98
CA ILE A 199 11.78 -14.00 2.55
C ILE A 199 12.37 -15.16 1.77
N THR A 200 13.67 -15.40 1.90
CA THR A 200 14.42 -16.37 1.07
C THR A 200 13.82 -17.77 1.19
N ASN A 201 13.67 -18.24 2.42
CA ASN A 201 13.15 -19.58 2.72
C ASN A 201 11.62 -19.61 2.96
N ALA A 202 10.93 -18.48 2.82
CA ALA A 202 9.48 -18.41 2.99
C ALA A 202 8.74 -19.15 1.87
N GLY A 203 7.43 -19.33 2.00
CA GLY A 203 6.61 -19.93 0.96
C GLY A 203 6.55 -19.12 -0.35
N ASN A 204 6.12 -19.78 -1.42
CA ASN A 204 5.99 -19.20 -2.77
C ASN A 204 4.68 -18.42 -2.98
N TRP A 205 3.82 -18.40 -1.97
CA TRP A 205 2.53 -17.73 -2.00
C TRP A 205 2.44 -16.71 -0.87
N LEU A 206 1.68 -15.65 -1.12
CA LEU A 206 1.27 -14.68 -0.11
C LEU A 206 -0.24 -14.83 0.10
N ILE A 207 -0.67 -14.63 1.34
CA ILE A 207 -2.08 -14.62 1.72
C ILE A 207 -2.44 -13.25 2.33
N GLY A 208 -3.38 -12.58 1.69
CA GLY A 208 -3.96 -11.32 2.16
C GLY A 208 -5.41 -11.51 2.62
N GLY A 209 -5.92 -10.60 3.44
CA GLY A 209 -7.28 -10.71 3.97
C GLY A 209 -7.60 -9.72 5.08
N ASP A 210 -8.84 -9.75 5.53
CA ASP A 210 -9.32 -8.97 6.68
C ASP A 210 -8.96 -9.69 7.98
N LEU A 211 -8.17 -9.03 8.83
CA LEU A 211 -7.62 -9.61 10.05
C LEU A 211 -8.48 -9.26 11.26
N GLU A 212 -8.80 -10.26 12.08
CA GLU A 212 -9.44 -10.11 13.39
C GLU A 212 -8.53 -10.78 14.44
N VAL A 213 -7.86 -9.97 15.26
CA VAL A 213 -6.96 -10.46 16.31
C VAL A 213 -7.75 -10.75 17.58
N LEU A 214 -7.67 -11.97 18.09
CA LEU A 214 -8.56 -12.44 19.16
C LEU A 214 -8.25 -11.78 20.50
N GLU A 215 -6.97 -11.62 20.82
CA GLU A 215 -6.48 -11.07 22.08
C GLU A 215 -5.31 -10.10 21.82
N PRO A 216 -5.16 -9.00 22.58
CA PRO A 216 -3.98 -8.13 22.46
C PRO A 216 -2.68 -8.93 22.62
N VAL A 217 -1.71 -8.66 21.75
CA VAL A 217 -0.45 -9.37 21.74
C VAL A 217 0.35 -9.06 23.00
N LYS A 218 0.93 -10.08 23.62
CA LYS A 218 1.86 -9.97 24.74
C LYS A 218 3.02 -10.92 24.54
N TYR A 219 4.23 -10.46 24.81
CA TYR A 219 5.44 -11.27 24.70
C TYR A 219 5.85 -11.90 26.03
N ASN A 220 5.34 -11.39 27.16
CA ASN A 220 5.62 -11.89 28.51
C ASN A 220 7.13 -11.95 28.84
N ASP A 221 7.90 -11.03 28.27
CA ASP A 221 9.35 -10.88 28.48
C ASP A 221 9.70 -9.86 29.58
N GLY A 222 8.69 -9.33 30.27
CA GLY A 222 8.81 -8.30 31.30
C GLY A 222 8.81 -6.87 30.75
N LEU A 223 8.61 -6.68 29.44
CA LEU A 223 8.61 -5.37 28.78
C LEU A 223 7.24 -4.93 28.25
N ASP A 224 6.20 -5.78 28.30
CA ASP A 224 4.83 -5.51 27.80
C ASP A 224 4.15 -4.22 28.34
N ARG A 225 4.74 -3.55 29.33
CA ARG A 225 4.22 -2.28 29.89
C ARG A 225 4.64 -1.04 29.10
N PHE A 226 5.57 -1.20 28.15
CA PHE A 226 6.14 -0.15 27.32
C PHE A 226 5.57 -0.23 25.91
#